data_AF-A0AAP1VCL7-F1
#
_entry.id   AF-A0AAP1VCL7-F1
#
_cell.length_a   1.000
_cell.length_b   1.000
_cell.length_c   1.000
_cell.angle_alpha   90.00
_cell.angle_beta   90.00
_cell.angle_gamma   90.00
#
_symmetry.space_group_name_H-M   'P 1'
#
loop_
_entity.id
_entity.type
_entity.pdbx_description
1 polymer ?
#
loop_
_entity_poly.entity_id
_entity_poly.type
_entity_poly.pdbx_seq_one_letter_code
_entity_poly.pdbx_strand_id
1 'polypeptide(L)'
;MKTSIRTSVTHGSNITLIEDLLECPGNRLIISAGYLTWFEDLPFNRILNCGVSIELVVGAWKQDTPALTEKRLLELKRNVKAFAGRVKQEADEYGIQKPDVTTYLVPSWHAKVALMVDRDLNRVSGAVIGSSNISSRALGLTNSESNIEVDVLINDTDGPDAQVELNLLLLNLEPIFTKKFYVKF
;
A
#
# COMPACT_ATOMS: atom_id res chain seq x y z
N MET A 1 -4.65 -16.36 23.39
CA MET A 1 -3.55 -16.29 22.40
C MET A 1 -4.14 -16.67 21.05
N LYS A 2 -4.23 -15.72 20.11
CA LYS A 2 -4.71 -15.98 18.74
C LYS A 2 -3.92 -15.12 17.76
N THR A 3 -2.77 -15.60 17.30
CA THR A 3 -2.18 -15.10 16.06
C THR A 3 -3.02 -15.67 14.92
N SER A 4 -3.68 -14.80 14.15
CA SER A 4 -4.47 -15.21 13.00
C SER A 4 -3.67 -14.94 11.74
N ILE A 5 -3.11 -15.99 11.14
CA ILE A 5 -2.50 -15.91 9.81
C ILE A 5 -3.60 -16.25 8.80
N ARG A 6 -4.02 -15.27 8.01
CA ARG A 6 -4.93 -15.49 6.89
C ARG A 6 -4.13 -15.45 5.60
N THR A 7 -4.16 -16.56 4.88
CA THR A 7 -3.61 -16.66 3.52
C THR A 7 -4.79 -16.62 2.56
N SER A 8 -4.79 -15.68 1.62
CA SER A 8 -5.72 -15.72 0.51
C SER A 8 -4.98 -16.09 -0.77
N VAL A 9 -5.57 -17.03 -1.52
CA VAL A 9 -5.20 -17.29 -2.92
C VAL A 9 -6.35 -16.71 -3.73
N THR A 10 -6.14 -15.59 -4.39
CA THR A 10 -7.20 -14.93 -5.15
C THR A 10 -7.44 -15.68 -6.47
N HIS A 11 -8.41 -16.59 -6.44
CA HIS A 11 -9.17 -17.03 -7.62
C HIS A 11 -10.62 -16.55 -7.42
N GLY A 12 -10.94 -15.37 -7.96
CA GLY A 12 -12.33 -14.92 -8.13
C GLY A 12 -13.21 -14.81 -6.87
N SER A 13 -12.64 -14.63 -5.67
CA SER A 13 -13.41 -14.38 -4.43
C SER A 13 -12.86 -13.17 -3.66
N ASN A 14 -13.76 -12.25 -3.30
CA ASN A 14 -13.54 -10.93 -2.70
C ASN A 14 -12.92 -10.97 -1.29
N ILE A 15 -11.66 -11.38 -1.17
CA ILE A 15 -10.84 -11.09 0.02
C ILE A 15 -9.88 -9.99 -0.35
N THR A 16 -10.25 -8.74 -0.05
CA THR A 16 -9.35 -7.59 -0.14
C THR A 16 -8.59 -7.49 1.18
N LEU A 17 -7.42 -8.13 1.29
CA LEU A 17 -6.62 -8.13 2.53
C LEU A 17 -6.27 -6.71 3.04
N ILE A 18 -6.29 -5.71 2.16
CA ILE A 18 -6.17 -4.30 2.53
C ILE A 18 -7.37 -3.82 3.35
N GLU A 19 -8.58 -4.29 3.07
CA GLU A 19 -9.76 -3.98 3.91
C GLU A 19 -9.65 -4.63 5.28
N ASP A 20 -9.25 -5.90 5.35
CA ASP A 20 -9.00 -6.58 6.63
C ASP A 20 -7.87 -5.87 7.41
N LEU A 21 -6.86 -5.32 6.71
CA LEU A 21 -5.79 -4.52 7.34
C LEU A 21 -6.32 -3.21 7.94
N LEU A 22 -7.35 -2.60 7.35
CA LEU A 22 -7.97 -1.38 7.89
C LEU A 22 -8.72 -1.62 9.21
N GLU A 23 -9.03 -2.87 9.55
CA GLU A 23 -9.59 -3.22 10.86
C GLU A 23 -8.52 -3.19 11.98
N CYS A 24 -7.24 -3.16 11.64
CA CYS A 24 -6.16 -3.06 12.61
C CYS A 24 -6.09 -1.63 13.19
N PRO A 25 -5.83 -1.46 14.50
CA PRO A 25 -5.76 -0.14 15.12
C PRO A 25 -4.58 0.66 14.57
N GLY A 26 -4.79 1.89 14.11
CA GLY A 26 -3.70 2.73 13.63
C GLY A 26 -4.21 4.02 13.02
N ASN A 27 -3.28 4.95 12.78
CA ASN A 27 -3.57 6.26 12.20
C ASN A 27 -2.74 6.55 10.94
N ARG A 28 -1.93 5.58 10.48
CA ARG A 28 -1.07 5.67 9.30
C ARG A 28 -1.11 4.35 8.53
N LEU A 29 -1.56 4.42 7.29
CA LEU A 29 -1.49 3.34 6.33
C LEU A 29 -0.29 3.55 5.41
N ILE A 30 0.66 2.61 5.41
CA ILE A 30 1.78 2.59 4.47
C ILE A 30 1.48 1.54 3.42
N ILE A 31 1.56 1.88 2.15
CA ILE A 31 1.38 0.94 1.04
C ILE A 31 2.64 1.00 0.16
N SER A 32 3.28 -0.14 -0.02
CA SER A 32 4.51 -0.31 -0.76
C SER A 32 4.30 -1.26 -1.92
N ALA A 33 4.70 -0.88 -3.12
CA ALA A 33 4.62 -1.74 -4.30
C ALA A 33 5.77 -1.50 -5.27
N GLY A 34 6.07 -2.53 -6.06
CA GLY A 34 7.04 -2.42 -7.15
C GLY A 34 6.52 -1.57 -8.31
N TYR A 35 5.22 -1.66 -8.60
CA TYR A 35 4.58 -0.95 -9.70
C TYR A 35 3.24 -0.36 -9.22
N LEU A 36 2.88 0.79 -9.80
CA LEU A 36 1.57 1.44 -9.63
C LEU A 36 0.96 1.66 -11.00
N THR A 37 -0.01 0.81 -11.39
CA THR A 37 -0.60 0.85 -12.73
C THR A 37 -2.01 1.41 -12.75
N TRP A 38 -2.89 0.98 -11.83
CA TRP A 38 -4.29 1.43 -11.74
C TRP A 38 -4.85 1.14 -10.34
N PHE A 39 -5.61 2.08 -9.76
CA PHE A 39 -5.96 2.08 -8.33
C PHE A 39 -7.44 2.36 -8.05
N GLU A 40 -8.30 2.44 -9.09
CA GLU A 40 -9.75 2.74 -8.94
C GLU A 40 -10.47 1.80 -7.97
N ASP A 41 -9.90 0.62 -7.75
CA ASP A 41 -10.50 -0.44 -6.94
C ASP A 41 -9.94 -0.53 -5.52
N LEU A 42 -9.06 0.39 -5.11
CA LEU A 42 -8.74 0.50 -3.69
C LEU A 42 -10.00 0.89 -2.93
N PRO A 43 -10.22 0.36 -1.70
CA PRO A 43 -11.41 0.63 -0.91
C PRO A 43 -11.33 2.04 -0.29
N PHE A 44 -11.22 3.07 -1.13
CA PHE A 44 -10.98 4.46 -0.74
C PHE A 44 -12.03 4.94 0.26
N ASN A 45 -13.31 4.68 0.04
CA ASN A 45 -14.36 4.91 1.03
C ASN A 45 -14.03 4.37 2.43
N ARG A 46 -13.49 3.15 2.54
CA ARG A 46 -13.10 2.57 3.84
C ARG A 46 -11.84 3.23 4.38
N ILE A 47 -10.82 3.43 3.53
CA ILE A 47 -9.57 4.10 3.91
C ILE A 47 -9.85 5.51 4.45
N LEU A 48 -10.71 6.25 3.76
CA LEU A 48 -11.16 7.60 4.12
C LEU A 48 -11.91 7.61 5.44
N ASN A 49 -12.88 6.69 5.62
CA ASN A 49 -13.64 6.58 6.87
C ASN A 49 -12.77 6.22 8.09
N CYS A 50 -11.64 5.53 7.89
CA CYS A 50 -10.70 5.23 8.97
C CYS A 50 -9.87 6.46 9.39
N GLY A 51 -9.88 7.55 8.62
CA GLY A 51 -9.17 8.79 8.96
C GLY A 51 -7.64 8.64 9.00
N VAL A 52 -7.08 7.64 8.32
CA VAL A 52 -5.63 7.36 8.33
C VAL A 52 -4.87 8.26 7.36
N SER A 53 -3.64 8.66 7.69
CA SER A 53 -2.73 9.21 6.67
C SER A 53 -2.22 8.09 5.76
N ILE A 54 -2.03 8.37 4.48
CA ILE A 54 -1.56 7.39 3.50
C ILE A 54 -0.14 7.74 3.07
N GLU A 55 0.76 6.77 3.17
CA GLU A 55 2.08 6.83 2.56
C GLU A 55 2.21 5.77 1.47
N LEU A 56 2.49 6.23 0.26
CA LEU A 56 2.61 5.37 -0.91
C LEU A 56 4.08 5.29 -1.34
N VAL A 57 4.67 4.10 -1.27
CA VAL A 57 6.06 3.83 -1.68
C VAL A 57 6.04 3.03 -2.98
N VAL A 58 6.58 3.60 -4.07
CA VAL A 58 6.49 2.98 -5.41
C VAL A 58 7.85 2.88 -6.07
N GLY A 59 8.10 1.74 -6.72
CA GLY A 59 9.27 1.52 -7.56
C GLY A 59 9.35 2.45 -8.78
N ALA A 60 10.45 3.19 -8.87
CA ALA A 60 10.86 3.98 -10.03
C ALA A 60 11.96 3.25 -10.79
N TRP A 61 11.55 2.36 -11.70
CA TRP A 61 12.44 1.46 -12.42
C TRP A 61 13.11 2.12 -13.62
N LYS A 62 14.45 2.03 -13.68
CA LYS A 62 15.19 2.29 -14.92
C LYS A 62 14.85 1.21 -15.95
N GLN A 63 14.60 1.63 -17.18
CA GLN A 63 14.30 0.75 -18.32
C GLN A 63 15.54 0.59 -19.22
N ASP A 64 15.47 -0.34 -20.16
CA ASP A 64 16.56 -0.66 -21.10
C ASP A 64 17.07 0.55 -21.88
N THR A 65 16.19 1.52 -22.14
CA THR A 65 16.56 2.79 -22.80
C THR A 65 16.16 4.01 -21.97
N PRO A 66 16.89 5.14 -22.11
CA PRO A 66 16.52 6.40 -21.47
C PRO A 66 15.11 6.87 -21.85
N ALA A 67 14.73 6.77 -23.13
CA ALA A 67 13.41 7.17 -23.61
C ALA A 67 12.27 6.35 -22.98
N LEU A 68 12.45 5.04 -22.84
CA LEU A 68 11.49 4.18 -22.13
C LEU A 68 11.42 4.53 -20.65
N THR A 69 12.55 4.84 -20.02
CA THR A 69 12.61 5.26 -18.61
C THR A 69 11.81 6.55 -18.38
N GLU A 70 12.02 7.55 -19.22
CA GLU A 70 11.29 8.83 -19.15
C GLU A 70 9.79 8.62 -19.34
N LYS A 71 9.39 7.85 -20.35
CA LYS A 71 7.98 7.51 -20.60
C LYS A 71 7.34 6.84 -19.36
N ARG A 72 8.00 5.84 -18.77
CA ARG A 72 7.49 5.14 -17.58
C ARG A 72 7.40 6.05 -16.36
N LEU A 73 8.36 6.93 -16.15
CA LEU A 73 8.30 7.91 -15.07
C LEU A 73 7.16 8.90 -15.26
N LEU A 74 6.87 9.33 -16.48
CA LEU A 74 5.72 10.19 -16.78
C LEU A 74 4.39 9.47 -16.52
N GLU A 75 4.26 8.20 -16.95
CA GLU A 75 3.10 7.35 -16.65
C GLU A 75 2.90 7.20 -15.13
N LEU A 76 3.97 6.92 -14.40
CA LEU A 76 3.94 6.78 -12.95
C LEU A 76 3.50 8.08 -12.26
N LYS A 77 4.07 9.23 -12.63
CA LYS A 77 3.68 10.54 -12.09
C LYS A 77 2.20 10.84 -12.36
N ARG A 78 1.70 10.51 -13.55
CA ARG A 78 0.28 10.65 -13.90
C ARG A 78 -0.59 9.79 -12.98
N ASN A 79 -0.19 8.53 -12.76
CA ASN A 79 -0.94 7.61 -11.89
C ASN A 79 -0.95 8.09 -10.43
N VAL A 80 0.18 8.57 -9.91
CA VAL A 80 0.28 9.16 -8.56
C VAL A 80 -0.64 10.38 -8.43
N LYS A 81 -0.64 11.28 -9.42
CA LYS A 81 -1.53 12.44 -9.42
C LYS A 81 -2.99 12.04 -9.46
N ALA A 82 -3.34 11.04 -10.27
CA ALA A 82 -4.69 10.53 -10.36
C ALA A 82 -5.14 9.85 -9.04
N PHE A 83 -4.24 9.14 -8.35
CA PHE A 83 -4.50 8.56 -7.03
C PHE A 83 -4.83 9.64 -6.00
N ALA A 84 -3.99 10.67 -5.88
CA ALA A 84 -4.24 11.80 -4.99
C ALA A 84 -5.53 12.56 -5.36
N GLY A 85 -5.82 12.68 -6.66
CA GLY A 85 -7.07 13.25 -7.17
C GLY A 85 -8.29 12.45 -6.75
N ARG A 86 -8.24 11.11 -6.82
CA ARG A 86 -9.33 10.22 -6.42
C ARG A 86 -9.61 10.26 -4.93
N VAL A 87 -8.55 10.22 -4.10
CA VAL A 87 -8.67 10.40 -2.64
C VAL A 87 -9.37 11.70 -2.30
N LYS A 88 -9.01 12.79 -2.99
CA LYS A 88 -9.67 14.08 -2.80
C LYS A 88 -11.14 14.04 -3.23
N GLN A 89 -11.41 13.52 -4.43
CA GLN A 89 -12.76 13.45 -4.97
C GLN A 89 -13.71 12.70 -4.03
N GLU A 90 -13.30 11.52 -3.56
CA GLU A 90 -14.12 10.74 -2.65
C GLU A 90 -14.25 11.40 -1.27
N ALA A 91 -13.18 12.00 -0.72
CA ALA A 91 -13.30 12.75 0.53
C ALA A 91 -14.33 13.89 0.43
N ASP A 92 -14.31 14.62 -0.69
CA ASP A 92 -15.28 15.69 -0.97
C ASP A 92 -16.71 15.14 -1.15
N GLU A 93 -16.88 14.01 -1.86
CA GLU A 93 -18.16 13.36 -2.13
C GLU A 93 -18.86 12.86 -0.85
N TYR A 94 -18.10 12.26 0.07
CA TYR A 94 -18.62 11.69 1.32
C TYR A 94 -18.56 12.66 2.51
N GLY A 95 -18.06 13.89 2.32
CA GLY A 95 -17.92 14.88 3.38
C GLY A 95 -16.93 14.47 4.47
N ILE A 96 -15.93 13.66 4.12
CA ILE A 96 -14.91 13.13 5.04
C ILE A 96 -13.71 14.09 5.05
N GLN A 97 -13.06 14.25 6.20
CA GLN A 97 -11.79 14.97 6.25
C GLN A 97 -10.76 14.27 5.36
N LYS A 98 -10.26 15.01 4.35
CA LYS A 98 -9.27 14.50 3.41
C LYS A 98 -8.02 14.01 4.16
N PRO A 99 -7.57 12.75 3.97
CA PRO A 99 -6.34 12.27 4.57
C PRO A 99 -5.13 12.89 3.90
N ASP A 100 -4.05 13.03 4.68
CA ASP A 100 -2.74 13.36 4.15
C ASP A 100 -2.22 12.19 3.32
N VAL A 101 -1.95 12.44 2.04
CA VAL A 101 -1.34 11.47 1.12
C VAL A 101 0.05 11.93 0.78
N THR A 102 1.06 11.09 1.01
CA THR A 102 2.43 11.33 0.57
C THR A 102 2.92 10.18 -0.28
N THR A 103 3.46 10.47 -1.47
CA THR A 103 4.03 9.44 -2.36
C THR A 103 5.55 9.56 -2.45
N TYR A 104 6.25 8.43 -2.40
CA TYR A 104 7.69 8.28 -2.50
C TYR A 104 8.04 7.39 -3.70
N LEU A 105 8.85 7.94 -4.63
CA LEU A 105 9.32 7.20 -5.80
C LEU A 105 10.73 6.66 -5.58
N VAL A 106 10.86 5.35 -5.35
CA VAL A 106 12.09 4.71 -4.91
C VAL A 106 12.78 3.96 -6.06
N PRO A 107 14.06 4.26 -6.38
CA PRO A 107 14.79 3.53 -7.41
C PRO A 107 14.87 2.03 -7.08
N SER A 108 14.60 1.18 -8.08
CA SER A 108 14.75 -0.29 -8.00
C SER A 108 14.03 -0.94 -6.81
N TRP A 109 12.88 -0.41 -6.42
CA TRP A 109 12.10 -0.91 -5.30
C TRP A 109 11.02 -1.89 -5.75
N HIS A 110 10.99 -3.10 -5.17
CA HIS A 110 10.05 -4.16 -5.56
C HIS A 110 9.24 -4.76 -4.41
N ALA A 111 9.38 -4.27 -3.17
CA ALA A 111 8.61 -4.83 -2.05
C ALA A 111 7.10 -4.60 -2.26
N LYS A 112 6.28 -5.60 -1.92
CA LYS A 112 4.82 -5.48 -1.88
C LYS A 112 4.36 -5.72 -0.45
N VAL A 113 4.19 -4.63 0.27
CA VAL A 113 3.90 -4.61 1.70
C VAL A 113 2.91 -3.51 1.99
N ALA A 114 1.86 -3.78 2.75
CA ALA A 114 1.03 -2.76 3.35
C ALA A 114 1.10 -2.89 4.87
N LEU A 115 1.24 -1.77 5.58
CA LEU A 115 1.34 -1.73 7.04
C LEU A 115 0.27 -0.80 7.59
N MET A 116 -0.44 -1.24 8.63
CA MET A 116 -1.19 -0.35 9.51
C MET A 116 -0.29 0.01 10.69
N VAL A 117 -0.11 1.30 10.93
CA VAL A 117 0.81 1.83 11.94
C VAL A 117 0.06 2.77 12.87
N ASP A 118 0.21 2.55 14.17
CA ASP A 118 -0.10 3.51 15.20
C ASP A 118 1.13 4.42 15.38
N ARG A 119 1.05 5.67 14.90
CA ARG A 119 2.16 6.64 15.02
C ARG A 119 2.40 7.08 16.45
N ASP A 120 1.37 7.10 17.30
CA ASP A 120 1.48 7.58 18.66
C ASP A 120 2.27 6.58 19.53
N LEU A 121 2.12 5.29 19.20
CA LEU A 121 2.87 4.20 19.82
C LEU A 121 4.11 3.75 19.02
N ASN A 122 4.31 4.31 17.83
CA ASN A 122 5.28 3.87 16.81
C ASN A 122 5.30 2.34 16.61
N ARG A 123 4.11 1.76 16.41
CA ARG A 123 3.89 0.31 16.41
C ARG A 123 3.14 -0.11 15.14
N VAL A 124 3.58 -1.19 14.50
CA VAL A 124 2.83 -1.84 13.41
C VAL A 124 1.77 -2.75 14.02
N SER A 125 0.49 -2.49 13.75
CA SER A 125 -0.64 -3.28 14.26
C SER A 125 -1.09 -4.37 13.30
N GLY A 126 -0.75 -4.23 12.02
CA GLY A 126 -1.02 -5.24 11.02
C GLY A 126 -0.13 -5.05 9.79
N ALA A 127 0.13 -6.15 9.10
CA ALA A 127 0.86 -6.15 7.84
C ALA A 127 0.22 -7.08 6.82
N VAL A 128 0.17 -6.64 5.56
CA VAL A 128 -0.06 -7.50 4.41
C VAL A 128 1.25 -7.59 3.64
N ILE A 129 1.72 -8.80 3.37
CA ILE A 129 2.97 -9.07 2.65
C ILE A 129 2.68 -10.10 1.57
N GLY A 130 3.17 -9.88 0.35
CA GLY A 130 3.00 -10.86 -0.70
C GLY A 130 3.58 -10.46 -2.06
N SER A 131 2.91 -10.88 -3.12
CA SER A 131 3.34 -10.67 -4.51
C SER A 131 2.57 -9.55 -5.21
N SER A 132 1.41 -9.15 -4.66
CA SER A 132 0.49 -8.20 -5.27
C SER A 132 1.03 -6.78 -5.37
N ASN A 133 1.22 -6.28 -6.59
CA ASN A 133 1.39 -4.84 -6.81
C ASN A 133 0.06 -4.10 -6.68
N ILE A 134 0.08 -2.79 -6.42
CA ILE A 134 -1.14 -1.96 -6.43
C ILE A 134 -1.65 -1.84 -7.86
N SER A 135 -2.61 -2.70 -8.19
CA SER A 135 -3.24 -2.81 -9.49
C SER A 135 -4.66 -3.35 -9.35
N SER A 136 -5.56 -2.98 -10.26
CA SER A 136 -6.89 -3.58 -10.40
C SER A 136 -6.86 -5.11 -10.52
N ARG A 137 -5.75 -5.67 -11.04
CA ARG A 137 -5.50 -7.09 -11.18
C ARG A 137 -5.22 -7.81 -9.86
N ALA A 138 -4.37 -7.23 -9.00
CA ALA A 138 -4.03 -7.79 -7.69
C ALA A 138 -5.24 -7.83 -6.74
N LEU A 139 -6.25 -6.99 -6.99
CA LEU A 139 -7.51 -6.95 -6.25
C LEU A 139 -8.60 -7.83 -6.88
N GLY A 140 -8.29 -8.60 -7.94
CA GLY A 140 -9.18 -9.64 -8.47
C GLY A 140 -10.23 -9.19 -9.49
N LEU A 141 -10.07 -8.04 -10.15
CA LEU A 141 -11.13 -7.41 -10.95
C LEU A 141 -10.95 -7.46 -12.48
N THR A 142 -9.82 -7.99 -12.97
CA THR A 142 -9.61 -8.29 -14.40
C THR A 142 -9.56 -9.80 -14.63
N ASN A 143 -10.51 -10.32 -15.41
CA ASN A 143 -10.72 -11.76 -15.65
C ASN A 143 -9.70 -12.42 -16.61
N SER A 144 -8.59 -11.76 -16.95
CA SER A 144 -7.58 -12.40 -17.79
C SER A 144 -6.66 -13.28 -16.94
N GLU A 145 -6.80 -14.59 -17.10
CA GLU A 145 -5.89 -15.61 -16.59
C GLU A 145 -4.44 -15.23 -16.94
N SER A 146 -3.58 -14.97 -15.96
CA SER A 146 -2.12 -15.22 -16.09
C SER A 146 -1.28 -15.00 -14.83
N ASN A 147 -1.78 -14.38 -13.75
CA ASN A 147 -0.98 -14.17 -12.54
C ASN A 147 -1.77 -14.68 -11.33
N ILE A 148 -1.20 -15.67 -10.66
CA ILE A 148 -1.61 -16.08 -9.32
C ILE A 148 -0.82 -15.20 -8.36
N GLU A 149 -1.51 -14.36 -7.60
CA GLU A 149 -0.90 -13.58 -6.54
C GLU A 149 -1.15 -14.26 -5.20
N VAL A 150 -0.15 -14.19 -4.31
CA VAL A 150 -0.22 -14.77 -2.96
C VAL A 150 0.13 -13.68 -1.98
N ASP A 151 -0.80 -13.40 -1.09
CA ASP A 151 -0.63 -12.41 -0.04
C ASP A 151 -1.01 -13.01 1.32
N VAL A 152 -0.30 -12.57 2.35
CA VAL A 152 -0.49 -12.99 3.74
C VAL A 152 -0.81 -11.77 4.57
N LEU A 153 -1.96 -11.80 5.25
CA LEU A 153 -2.27 -10.86 6.32
C LEU A 153 -1.74 -11.42 7.65
N ILE A 154 -0.92 -10.62 8.29
CA ILE A 154 -0.40 -10.81 9.63
C ILE A 154 -1.07 -9.76 10.52
N ASN A 155 -1.99 -10.21 11.37
CA ASN A 155 -2.56 -9.41 12.43
C ASN A 155 -2.14 -10.05 13.75
N ASP A 156 -1.21 -9.40 14.46
CA ASP A 156 -0.82 -9.82 15.80
C ASP A 156 -1.22 -8.73 16.80
N THR A 157 -2.31 -9.00 17.51
CA THR A 157 -2.82 -8.08 18.52
C THR A 157 -2.03 -8.15 19.83
N ASP A 158 -1.34 -9.27 20.14
CA ASP A 158 -0.95 -9.58 21.52
C ASP A 158 0.40 -10.31 21.73
N GLY A 159 1.12 -10.73 20.68
CA GLY A 159 2.40 -11.46 20.81
C GLY A 159 3.64 -10.55 20.79
N PRO A 160 4.56 -10.63 21.79
CA PRO A 160 5.76 -9.80 21.79
C PRO A 160 6.71 -10.09 20.62
N ASP A 161 6.82 -11.36 20.19
CA ASP A 161 7.78 -11.77 19.16
C ASP A 161 7.34 -11.34 17.75
N ALA A 162 6.05 -11.54 17.40
CA ALA A 162 5.58 -11.09 16.09
C ALA A 162 5.48 -9.56 16.02
N GLN A 163 5.31 -8.88 17.16
CA GLN A 163 5.40 -7.42 17.19
C GLN A 163 6.81 -6.91 16.85
N VAL A 164 7.87 -7.58 17.31
CA VAL A 164 9.25 -7.23 16.95
C VAL A 164 9.46 -7.37 15.44
N GLU A 165 9.04 -8.50 14.85
CA GLU A 165 9.18 -8.74 13.40
C GLU A 165 8.35 -7.75 12.56
N LEU A 166 7.13 -7.43 12.97
CA LEU A 166 6.30 -6.42 12.31
C LEU A 166 6.94 -5.03 12.37
N ASN A 167 7.51 -4.66 13.51
CA ASN A 167 8.21 -3.37 13.64
C ASN A 167 9.52 -3.32 12.83
N LEU A 168 10.19 -4.46 12.60
CA LEU A 168 11.33 -4.52 11.68
C LEU A 168 10.94 -4.14 10.25
N LEU A 169 9.72 -4.44 9.79
CA LEU A 169 9.23 -4.00 8.48
C LEU A 169 9.17 -2.47 8.40
N LEU A 170 8.63 -1.82 9.44
CA LEU A 170 8.56 -0.36 9.51
C LEU A 170 9.97 0.26 9.55
N LEU A 171 10.87 -0.27 10.38
CA LEU A 171 12.27 0.17 10.47
C LEU A 171 13.00 0.13 9.12
N ASN A 172 12.71 -0.85 8.27
CA ASN A 172 13.29 -0.93 6.92
C ASN A 172 12.71 0.11 5.94
N LEU A 173 11.51 0.64 6.21
CA LEU A 173 10.87 1.68 5.41
C LEU A 173 11.19 3.09 5.91
N GLU A 174 11.48 3.29 7.20
CA GLU A 174 11.81 4.60 7.79
C GLU A 174 12.90 5.41 7.05
N PRO A 175 13.98 4.80 6.52
CA PRO A 175 14.96 5.53 5.71
C PRO A 175 14.36 6.17 4.45
N ILE A 176 13.25 5.65 3.92
CA ILE A 176 12.55 6.20 2.77
C ILE A 176 11.87 7.51 3.16
N PHE A 177 11.25 7.55 4.34
CA PHE A 177 10.47 8.71 4.79
C PHE A 177 11.35 9.87 5.28
N THR A 178 12.57 9.57 5.71
CA THR A 178 13.50 10.55 6.32
C THR A 178 14.56 11.09 5.34
N LYS A 179 14.83 10.40 4.24
CA LYS A 179 15.84 10.84 3.25
C LYS A 179 15.25 11.74 2.17
N LYS A 180 16.00 12.76 1.76
CA LYS A 180 15.66 13.68 0.65
C LYS A 180 15.74 13.08 -0.76
N PHE A 181 15.92 11.76 -0.91
CA PHE A 181 16.08 11.11 -2.22
C PHE A 181 14.77 10.95 -3.00
N TYR A 182 13.64 11.40 -2.44
CA TYR A 182 12.31 11.19 -3.00
C TYR A 182 11.66 12.52 -3.37
N VAL A 183 11.11 12.59 -4.57
CA VAL A 183 10.29 13.72 -4.98
C VAL A 183 8.92 13.55 -4.34
N LYS A 184 8.57 14.43 -3.39
CA LYS A 184 7.22 14.55 -2.85
C LYS A 184 6.32 15.14 -3.94
N PHE A 185 5.25 14.43 -4.31
CA PHE A 185 4.22 14.89 -5.25
C PHE A 185 2.95 15.31 -4.52
#